data_AF-A0A938E223-F1
#
_entry.id   AF-A0A938E223-F1
#
_cell.length_a   1.000
_cell.length_b   1.000
_cell.length_c   1.000
_cell.angle_alpha   90.00
_cell.angle_beta   90.00
_cell.angle_gamma   90.00
#
_symmetry.space_group_name_H-M   'P 1'
#
loop_
_entity.id
_entity.type
_entity.pdbx_description
1 polymer ?
#
loop_
_entity_poly.entity_id
_entity_poly.type
_entity_poly.pdbx_seq_one_letter_code
_entity_poly.pdbx_strand_id
1 'polypeptide(L)'
;MRYEDVAELLPGIVDGTVEIDDRTLAFVESDLRCQAELARYRRLLRALEQLRYRYSEPAPGLLAATLVALAEEGERRAIRSLLSGRRLAYAGAALGGVAVAGAAATAVLLARRLRAA
;
A
#
# COMPACT_ATOMS: atom_id res chain seq x y z
N MET A 1 -23.96 14.69 16.10
CA MET A 1 -23.74 13.30 15.68
C MET A 1 -24.70 12.45 16.46
N ARG A 2 -25.29 11.47 15.82
CA ARG A 2 -26.23 10.52 16.38
C ARG A 2 -25.66 9.12 16.21
N TYR A 3 -26.19 8.18 16.96
CA TYR A 3 -25.84 6.77 16.82
C TYR A 3 -26.00 6.29 15.38
N GLU A 4 -27.06 6.72 14.69
CA GLU A 4 -27.35 6.33 13.30
C GLU A 4 -26.23 6.73 12.33
N ASP A 5 -25.48 7.80 12.61
CA ASP A 5 -24.40 8.29 11.75
C ASP A 5 -23.15 7.38 11.80
N VAL A 6 -23.00 6.58 12.85
CA VAL A 6 -21.79 5.77 13.12
C VAL A 6 -22.08 4.27 13.23
N ALA A 7 -23.35 3.86 13.26
CA ALA A 7 -23.76 2.48 13.50
C ALA A 7 -23.13 1.48 12.52
N GLU A 8 -23.04 1.85 11.24
CA GLU A 8 -22.46 1.02 10.18
C GLU A 8 -20.92 0.93 10.27
N LEU A 9 -20.28 1.88 10.96
CA LEU A 9 -18.83 1.91 11.14
C LEU A 9 -18.37 1.04 12.33
N LEU A 10 -19.25 0.79 13.30
CA LEU A 10 -18.90 0.07 14.55
C LEU A 10 -18.26 -1.31 14.32
N PRO A 11 -18.72 -2.17 13.39
CA PRO A 11 -18.05 -3.43 13.11
C PRO A 11 -16.61 -3.23 12.63
N GLY A 12 -16.41 -2.28 11.71
CA GLY A 12 -15.10 -1.96 11.13
C GLY A 12 -14.11 -1.37 12.14
N ILE A 13 -14.63 -0.66 13.14
CA ILE A 13 -13.83 -0.16 14.28
C ILE A 13 -13.38 -1.33 15.17
N VAL A 14 -14.17 -2.40 15.32
CA VAL A 14 -13.82 -3.55 16.15
C VAL A 14 -12.78 -4.46 15.51
N ASP A 15 -12.86 -4.70 14.20
CA ASP A 15 -11.91 -5.54 13.47
C ASP A 15 -10.72 -4.77 12.86
N GLY A 16 -10.71 -3.44 12.99
CA GLY A 16 -9.63 -2.57 12.53
C GLY A 16 -9.61 -2.32 11.02
N THR A 17 -10.72 -2.58 10.33
CA THR A 17 -10.85 -2.34 8.88
C THR A 17 -11.23 -0.91 8.52
N VAL A 18 -11.66 -0.11 9.50
CA VAL A 18 -12.06 1.29 9.31
C VAL A 18 -11.28 2.20 10.25
N GLU A 19 -10.68 3.24 9.68
CA GLU A 19 -10.15 4.38 10.43
C GLU A 19 -11.22 5.46 10.55
N ILE A 20 -11.30 6.10 11.73
CA ILE A 20 -12.25 7.17 12.02
C ILE A 20 -11.50 8.42 12.50
N ASP A 21 -12.10 9.60 12.32
CA ASP A 21 -11.53 10.85 12.81
C ASP A 21 -11.76 11.02 14.33
N ASP A 22 -10.98 11.90 14.95
CA ASP A 22 -10.99 12.14 16.40
C ASP A 22 -12.38 12.54 16.93
N ARG A 23 -13.16 13.26 16.12
CA ARG A 23 -14.52 13.67 16.51
C ARG A 23 -15.46 12.48 16.59
N THR A 24 -15.39 11.57 15.63
CA THR A 24 -16.19 10.33 15.62
C THR A 24 -15.76 9.44 16.78
N LEU A 25 -14.45 9.32 17.02
CA LEU A 25 -13.93 8.57 18.16
C LEU A 25 -14.47 9.10 19.50
N ALA A 26 -14.40 10.43 19.72
CA ALA A 26 -14.89 11.04 20.95
C ALA A 26 -16.41 10.84 21.16
N PHE A 27 -17.21 10.81 20.08
CA PHE A 27 -18.63 10.49 20.19
C PHE A 27 -18.85 9.02 20.55
N VAL A 28 -18.17 8.10 19.87
CA VAL A 28 -18.25 6.67 20.14
C VAL A 28 -17.87 6.36 21.59
N GLU A 29 -16.84 7.02 22.12
CA GLU A 29 -16.37 6.89 23.51
C GLU A 29 -17.35 7.44 24.55
N SER A 30 -18.12 8.47 24.21
CA SER A 30 -19.06 9.12 25.15
C SER A 30 -20.49 8.58 25.09
N ASP A 31 -20.90 7.94 23.99
CA ASP A 31 -22.25 7.40 23.82
C ASP A 31 -22.38 5.94 24.31
N LEU A 32 -23.32 5.70 25.24
CA LEU A 32 -23.54 4.38 25.84
C LEU A 32 -24.09 3.33 24.85
N ARG A 33 -24.84 3.75 23.82
CA ARG A 33 -25.38 2.83 22.82
C ARG A 33 -24.27 2.33 21.90
N CYS A 34 -23.36 3.21 21.48
CA CYS A 34 -22.12 2.83 20.80
C CYS A 34 -21.28 1.87 21.65
N GLN A 35 -21.06 2.17 22.93
CA GLN A 35 -20.30 1.30 23.83
C GLN A 35 -20.92 -0.10 23.99
N ALA A 36 -22.25 -0.17 24.12
CA ALA A 36 -22.97 -1.44 24.21
C ALA A 36 -22.82 -2.29 22.93
N GLU A 37 -22.95 -1.69 21.75
CA GLU A 37 -22.73 -2.38 20.48
C GLU A 37 -21.28 -2.81 20.28
N LEU A 38 -20.30 -1.96 20.61
CA LEU A 38 -18.88 -2.33 20.56
C LEU A 38 -18.58 -3.54 21.47
N ALA A 39 -19.14 -3.58 22.67
CA ALA A 39 -19.00 -4.73 23.56
C ALA A 39 -19.60 -6.01 22.96
N ARG A 40 -20.76 -5.90 22.28
CA ARG A 40 -21.42 -7.01 21.58
C ARG A 40 -20.57 -7.53 20.42
N TYR A 41 -20.06 -6.65 19.56
CA TYR A 41 -19.18 -7.03 18.45
C TYR A 41 -17.87 -7.65 18.93
N ARG A 42 -17.23 -7.10 19.96
CA ARG A 42 -16.02 -7.70 20.56
C ARG A 42 -16.29 -9.10 21.10
N ARG A 43 -17.46 -9.33 21.72
CA ARG A 43 -17.85 -10.66 22.19
C ARG A 43 -18.06 -11.63 21.03
N LEU A 44 -18.69 -11.18 19.95
CA LEU A 44 -18.86 -11.98 18.73
C LEU A 44 -17.50 -12.36 18.13
N LEU A 45 -16.58 -11.40 18.00
CA LEU A 45 -15.25 -11.64 17.46
C LEU A 45 -14.48 -12.69 18.28
N ARG A 46 -14.51 -12.58 19.61
CA ARG A 46 -13.91 -13.59 20.51
C ARG A 46 -14.49 -14.99 20.30
N ALA A 47 -15.79 -15.10 20.06
CA ALA A 47 -16.42 -16.39 19.77
C ALA A 47 -16.00 -16.95 18.40
N LEU A 48 -15.85 -16.09 17.38
CA LEU A 48 -15.34 -16.48 16.07
C LEU A 48 -13.87 -16.90 16.15
N GLU A 49 -13.05 -16.22 16.94
CA GLU A 49 -11.65 -16.58 17.19
C GLU A 49 -11.51 -17.97 17.83
N GLN A 50 -12.46 -18.37 18.68
CA GLN A 50 -12.48 -19.74 19.24
C GLN A 50 -12.73 -20.81 18.16
N LEU A 51 -13.51 -20.49 17.11
CA LEU A 51 -13.73 -21.39 15.98
C LEU A 51 -12.54 -21.45 15.03
N ARG A 52 -11.71 -20.40 14.98
CA ARG A 52 -10.54 -20.33 14.10
C ARG A 52 -9.54 -21.48 14.31
N TYR A 53 -9.49 -22.03 15.53
CA TYR A 53 -8.56 -23.11 15.87
C TYR A 53 -9.16 -24.51 15.77
N ARG A 54 -10.38 -24.67 15.21
CA ARG A 54 -10.79 -25.99 14.75
C ARG A 54 -9.89 -26.39 13.59
N TYR A 55 -8.93 -27.26 13.87
CA TYR A 55 -8.05 -27.85 12.88
C TYR A 55 -8.89 -28.57 11.82
N SER A 56 -8.96 -27.96 10.63
CA SER A 56 -9.42 -28.62 9.43
C SER A 56 -8.19 -29.11 8.69
N GLU A 57 -8.10 -30.41 8.48
CA GLU A 57 -7.03 -30.96 7.65
C GLU A 57 -7.16 -30.38 6.23
N PRO A 58 -6.11 -29.71 5.69
CA PRO A 58 -6.16 -29.20 4.34
C PRO A 58 -6.22 -30.36 3.34
N ALA A 59 -6.84 -30.14 2.19
CA ALA A 59 -6.87 -31.15 1.14
C ALA A 59 -5.42 -31.62 0.82
N PRO A 60 -5.20 -32.94 0.65
CA PRO A 60 -3.87 -33.47 0.40
C PRO A 60 -3.27 -32.81 -0.85
N GLY A 61 -2.02 -32.33 -0.73
CA GLY A 61 -1.31 -31.64 -1.81
C GLY A 61 -1.60 -30.14 -1.95
N LEU A 62 -2.56 -29.57 -1.20
CA LEU A 62 -2.88 -28.13 -1.27
C LEU A 62 -1.67 -27.25 -0.92
N LEU A 63 -0.88 -27.63 0.09
CA LEU A 63 0.33 -26.89 0.47
C LEU A 63 1.34 -26.87 -0.67
N ALA A 64 1.62 -28.04 -1.28
CA ALA A 64 2.56 -28.13 -2.39
C ALA A 64 2.08 -27.30 -3.59
N ALA A 65 0.80 -27.40 -3.96
CA ALA A 65 0.21 -26.60 -5.04
C ALA A 65 0.31 -25.09 -4.75
N THR A 66 0.09 -24.66 -3.51
CA THR A 66 0.17 -23.25 -3.10
C THR A 66 1.62 -22.75 -3.19
N LEU A 67 2.59 -23.54 -2.73
CA LEU A 67 4.01 -23.19 -2.80
C LEU A 67 4.49 -23.08 -4.26
N VAL A 68 4.04 -23.97 -5.15
CA VAL A 68 4.34 -23.88 -6.59
C VAL A 68 3.76 -22.59 -7.17
N ALA A 69 2.50 -22.28 -6.90
CA ALA A 69 1.87 -21.05 -7.40
C ALA A 69 2.58 -19.77 -6.91
N LEU A 70 3.02 -19.75 -5.65
CA LEU A 70 3.80 -18.64 -5.09
C LEU A 70 5.20 -18.53 -5.72
N ALA A 71 5.86 -19.66 -5.99
CA ALA A 71 7.17 -19.68 -6.64
C ALA A 71 7.07 -19.15 -8.08
N GLU A 72 6.07 -19.58 -8.86
CA GLU A 72 5.85 -19.10 -10.23
C GLU A 72 5.62 -17.57 -10.28
N GLU A 73 4.80 -17.03 -9.38
CA GLU A 73 4.59 -15.58 -9.31
C GLU A 73 5.83 -14.82 -8.80
N GLY A 74 6.60 -15.44 -7.90
CA GLY A 74 7.91 -14.94 -7.45
C GLY A 74 8.90 -14.83 -8.61
N GLU A 75 9.04 -15.88 -9.41
CA GLU A 75 9.90 -15.91 -10.60
C GLU A 75 9.48 -14.87 -11.64
N ARG A 76 8.17 -14.79 -11.95
CA ARG A 76 7.64 -13.77 -12.88
C ARG A 76 7.89 -12.36 -12.40
N ARG A 77 7.79 -12.10 -11.09
CA ARG A 77 8.04 -10.78 -10.51
C ARG A 77 9.54 -10.46 -10.51
N ALA A 78 10.40 -11.44 -10.24
CA ALA A 78 11.86 -11.30 -10.32
C ALA A 78 12.34 -11.04 -11.76
N ILE A 79 11.81 -11.76 -12.75
CA ILE A 79 12.11 -11.52 -14.17
C ILE A 79 11.67 -10.10 -14.57
N ARG A 80 10.47 -9.67 -14.17
CA ARG A 80 9.96 -8.31 -14.44
C ARG A 80 10.82 -7.22 -13.81
N SER A 81 11.28 -7.41 -12.56
CA SER A 81 12.12 -6.43 -11.87
C SER A 81 13.52 -6.33 -12.48
N LEU A 82 14.10 -7.44 -12.94
CA LEU A 82 15.36 -7.44 -13.67
C LEU A 82 15.22 -6.72 -15.02
N LEU A 83 14.13 -6.95 -15.75
CA LEU A 83 13.86 -6.27 -17.02
C LEU A 83 13.58 -4.78 -16.84
N SER A 84 12.84 -4.38 -15.81
CA SER A 84 12.59 -2.96 -15.52
C SER A 84 13.84 -2.24 -15.03
N GLY A 85 14.66 -2.87 -14.18
CA GLY A 85 15.97 -2.34 -13.76
C GLY A 85 16.91 -2.13 -14.94
N ARG A 86 16.95 -3.09 -15.89
CA ARG A 86 17.75 -2.95 -17.12
C ARG A 86 17.20 -1.86 -18.05
N ARG A 87 15.88 -1.73 -18.19
CA ARG A 87 15.25 -0.63 -18.95
C ARG A 87 15.53 0.75 -18.34
N LEU A 88 15.55 0.88 -17.02
CA LEU A 88 15.93 2.11 -16.33
C LEU A 88 17.41 2.45 -16.53
N ALA A 89 18.29 1.45 -16.55
CA ALA A 89 19.70 1.65 -16.89
C ALA A 89 19.87 2.14 -18.35
N TYR A 90 19.13 1.56 -19.31
CA TYR A 90 19.15 2.02 -20.71
C TYR A 90 18.52 3.40 -20.90
N ALA A 91 17.44 3.73 -20.18
CA ALA A 91 16.83 5.05 -20.20
C ALA A 91 17.76 6.12 -19.58
N GLY A 92 18.49 5.78 -18.52
CA GLY A 92 19.54 6.62 -17.93
C GLY A 92 20.70 6.88 -18.90
N ALA A 93 21.08 5.88 -19.70
CA ALA A 93 22.10 6.06 -20.75
C ALA A 93 21.60 6.95 -21.91
N ALA A 94 20.33 6.83 -22.30
CA ALA A 94 19.73 7.69 -23.34
C ALA A 94 19.58 9.16 -22.89
N LEU A 95 19.33 9.41 -21.59
CA LEU A 95 19.27 10.77 -21.04
C LEU A 95 20.65 11.34 -20.70
N GLY A 96 21.65 10.51 -20.38
CA GLY A 96 23.04 10.95 -20.15
C GLY A 96 23.80 11.31 -21.44
N GLY A 97 23.38 10.80 -22.60
CA GLY A 97 24.05 11.03 -23.88
C GLY A 97 23.79 12.40 -24.54
N VAL A 98 22.78 13.16 -24.09
CA VAL A 98 22.40 14.44 -24.74
C VAL A 98 23.04 15.66 -24.07
N ALA A 99 23.75 15.50 -22.94
CA ALA A 99 24.25 16.63 -22.16
C ALA A 99 25.64 17.18 -22.58
N VAL A 100 26.28 16.70 -23.65
CA VAL A 100 27.66 17.14 -24.00
C VAL A 100 27.75 18.01 -25.26
N ALA A 101 26.69 18.15 -26.06
CA ALA A 101 26.75 18.95 -27.30
C ALA A 101 26.16 20.38 -27.21
N GLY A 102 25.61 20.79 -26.05
CA GLY A 102 24.90 22.08 -25.91
C GLY A 102 25.63 23.17 -25.10
N ALA A 103 26.59 22.82 -24.24
CA ALA A 103 27.17 23.78 -23.29
C ALA A 103 28.36 24.58 -23.84
N ALA A 104 29.06 24.08 -24.88
CA ALA A 104 30.21 24.78 -25.44
C ALA A 104 29.81 25.92 -26.39
N ALA A 105 28.67 25.81 -27.09
CA ALA A 105 28.25 26.81 -28.08
C ALA A 105 27.66 28.08 -27.43
N THR A 106 26.99 27.95 -26.29
CA THR A 106 26.37 29.08 -25.58
C THR A 106 27.39 29.92 -24.81
N ALA A 107 28.44 29.30 -24.25
CA ALA A 107 29.50 30.01 -23.53
C ALA A 107 30.34 30.90 -24.46
N VAL A 108 30.66 30.43 -25.68
CA VAL A 108 31.45 31.20 -26.65
C VAL A 108 30.66 32.38 -27.24
N LEU A 109 29.36 32.23 -27.43
CA LEU A 109 28.49 33.30 -27.93
C LEU A 109 28.25 34.41 -26.88
N LEU A 110 28.16 34.07 -25.59
CA LEU A 110 28.07 35.06 -24.51
C LEU A 110 29.40 35.82 -24.32
N ALA A 111 30.54 35.14 -24.40
CA ALA A 111 31.85 35.75 -24.22
C ALA A 111 32.23 36.75 -25.33
N ARG A 112 31.71 36.56 -26.56
CA ARG A 112 31.90 37.50 -27.67
C ARG A 112 31.08 38.78 -27.55
N ARG A 113 29.90 38.73 -26.93
CA ARG A 113 29.04 39.91 -26.76
C ARG A 113 29.54 40.88 -25.68
N LEU A 114 30.22 40.36 -24.65
CA LEU A 114 30.80 41.19 -23.59
C LEU A 114 32.12 41.88 -23.98
N ARG A 115 32.69 41.57 -25.14
CA ARG A 115 33.94 42.16 -25.64
C ARG A 115 33.72 43.18 -26.76
N ALA A 116 32.46 43.44 -27.12
CA ALA A 116 32.04 44.40 -28.14
C ALA A 116 31.12 45.51 -27.58
N ALA A 117 31.02 45.61 -26.25
CA ALA A 117 30.46 46.74 -25.50
C ALA A 117 31.60 47.41 -24.71
#